data_AF-A0A2E9MIF9-F1
#
_entry.id   AF-A0A2E9MIF9-F1
#
_cell.length_a   1.000
_cell.length_b   1.000
_cell.length_c   1.000
_cell.angle_alpha   90.00
_cell.angle_beta   90.00
_cell.angle_gamma   90.00
#
_symmetry.space_group_name_H-M   'P 1'
#
loop_
_entity.id
_entity.type
_entity.pdbx_description
1 polymer ?
#
loop_
_entity_poly.entity_id
_entity_poly.type
_entity_poly.pdbx_seq_one_letter_code
_entity_poly.pdbx_strand_id
1 'polypeptide(L)'
;MLQCRRHEKDFLARRDTAYVSRYVAAYDRVSVGAKGTDAAIPSLSILRHMENYRLASHDIVLAMSEVGLTENEGLRGELRAAIQNAEQALEGHDELLILILTCRRHEKDFLLRNDAIYVSRFERSADELLRAVLESDLAAGGQFRVPDLIFAYREAFGSLVDRLEDIGLDENSGLRGKMRSAIHQTESVIEKMHSHADVDRECVFRDSINVAATLAALIVIATGLLFKAVKNDTALRG
;
A
#
# COMPACT_ATOMS: atom_id res chain seq x y z
N MET A 1 -3.20 -11.89 4.56
CA MET A 1 -3.51 -10.45 4.40
C MET A 1 -2.67 -9.54 5.28
N LEU A 2 -2.78 -9.61 6.62
CA LEU A 2 -2.02 -8.71 7.51
C LEU A 2 -0.51 -8.68 7.25
N GLN A 3 0.08 -9.84 6.97
CA GLN A 3 1.52 -9.95 6.64
C GLN A 3 1.89 -9.26 5.33
N CYS A 4 1.03 -9.33 4.29
CA CYS A 4 1.24 -8.63 3.03
C CYS A 4 1.25 -7.11 3.27
N ARG A 5 0.24 -6.59 3.99
CA ARG A 5 0.14 -5.16 4.33
C ARG A 5 1.31 -4.66 5.17
N ARG A 6 1.77 -5.48 6.12
CA ARG A 6 2.92 -5.13 6.94
C ARG A 6 4.17 -4.95 6.08
N HIS A 7 4.50 -5.92 5.26
CA HIS A 7 5.69 -5.88 4.42
C HIS A 7 5.61 -4.81 3.33
N GLU A 8 4.43 -4.57 2.77
CA GLU A 8 4.18 -3.42 1.88
C GLU A 8 4.48 -2.09 2.57
N LYS A 9 3.91 -1.86 3.75
CA LYS A 9 4.14 -0.62 4.51
C LYS A 9 5.60 -0.46 4.91
N ASP A 10 6.24 -1.55 5.32
CA ASP A 10 7.67 -1.55 5.64
C ASP A 10 8.52 -1.17 4.43
N PHE A 11 8.21 -1.70 3.23
CA PHE A 11 8.87 -1.30 1.98
C PHE A 11 8.65 0.18 1.69
N LEU A 12 7.41 0.67 1.78
CA LEU A 12 7.10 2.07 1.50
C LEU A 12 7.80 3.04 2.46
N ALA A 13 7.98 2.64 3.73
CA ALA A 13 8.64 3.44 4.74
C ALA A 13 10.18 3.38 4.66
N ARG A 14 10.73 2.19 4.38
CA ARG A 14 12.18 1.92 4.48
C ARG A 14 12.90 1.81 3.14
N ARG A 15 12.15 1.61 2.05
CA ARG A 15 12.64 1.42 0.67
C ARG A 15 13.61 0.26 0.51
N ASP A 16 13.50 -0.75 1.38
CA ASP A 16 14.36 -1.92 1.39
C ASP A 16 13.70 -3.10 0.65
N THR A 17 14.36 -3.58 -0.39
CA THR A 17 13.88 -4.66 -1.26
C THR A 17 13.72 -6.00 -0.54
N ALA A 18 14.33 -6.19 0.64
CA ALA A 18 14.07 -7.35 1.48
C ALA A 18 12.59 -7.48 1.86
N TYR A 19 11.88 -6.36 1.99
CA TYR A 19 10.44 -6.36 2.28
C TYR A 19 9.60 -6.77 1.06
N VAL A 20 10.07 -6.53 -0.16
CA VAL A 20 9.44 -7.05 -1.39
C VAL A 20 9.48 -8.57 -1.39
N SER A 21 10.62 -9.16 -1.04
CA SER A 21 10.76 -10.63 -0.94
C SER A 21 9.83 -11.22 0.13
N ARG A 22 9.73 -10.56 1.30
CA ARG A 22 8.82 -10.99 2.38
C ARG A 22 7.35 -10.82 2.01
N TYR A 23 7.02 -9.78 1.24
CA TYR A 23 5.69 -9.57 0.67
C TYR A 23 5.32 -10.72 -0.26
N VAL A 24 6.20 -11.12 -1.19
CA VAL A 24 5.94 -12.23 -2.13
C VAL A 24 5.67 -13.53 -1.37
N ALA A 25 6.48 -13.86 -0.36
CA ALA A 25 6.25 -15.04 0.48
C ALA A 25 4.92 -14.98 1.29
N ALA A 26 4.46 -13.78 1.66
CA ALA A 26 3.17 -13.59 2.31
C ALA A 26 2.00 -13.72 1.31
N TYR A 27 2.17 -13.19 0.09
CA TYR A 27 1.25 -13.31 -1.02
C TYR A 27 1.02 -14.79 -1.37
N ASP A 28 2.11 -15.56 -1.54
CA ASP A 28 2.03 -16.98 -1.92
C ASP A 28 1.26 -17.80 -0.89
N ARG A 29 1.44 -17.54 0.40
CA ARG A 29 0.68 -18.21 1.46
C ARG A 29 -0.82 -17.95 1.36
N VAL A 30 -1.24 -16.72 1.03
CA VAL A 30 -2.66 -16.40 0.84
C VAL A 30 -3.20 -17.08 -0.42
N SER A 31 -2.45 -17.06 -1.51
CA SER A 31 -2.84 -17.67 -2.77
C SER A 31 -2.96 -19.20 -2.68
N VAL A 32 -2.05 -19.87 -1.96
CA VAL A 32 -2.14 -21.31 -1.66
C VAL A 32 -3.35 -21.60 -0.77
N GLY A 33 -3.55 -20.79 0.28
CA GLY A 33 -4.71 -20.93 1.16
C GLY A 33 -6.04 -20.82 0.40
N ALA A 34 -6.17 -19.85 -0.51
CA ALA A 34 -7.38 -19.67 -1.32
C ALA A 34 -7.66 -20.87 -2.23
N LYS A 35 -6.62 -21.44 -2.86
CA LYS A 35 -6.74 -22.65 -3.71
C LYS A 35 -7.14 -23.89 -2.93
N GLY A 36 -6.76 -23.99 -1.66
CA GLY A 36 -7.09 -25.11 -0.79
C GLY A 36 -8.48 -25.08 -0.17
N THR A 37 -9.33 -24.10 -0.52
CA THR A 37 -10.70 -24.01 -0.01
C THR A 37 -11.69 -24.75 -0.92
N ASP A 38 -12.66 -25.45 -0.33
CA ASP A 38 -13.73 -26.14 -1.09
C ASP A 38 -14.79 -25.16 -1.67
N ALA A 39 -14.72 -23.88 -1.28
CA ALA A 39 -15.61 -22.81 -1.73
C ALA A 39 -15.13 -22.22 -3.07
N ALA A 40 -15.50 -22.86 -4.18
CA ALA A 40 -15.00 -22.52 -5.53
C ALA A 40 -15.21 -21.05 -5.95
N ILE A 41 -16.39 -20.45 -5.71
CA ILE A 41 -16.70 -19.07 -6.14
C ILE A 41 -15.93 -18.02 -5.30
N PRO A 42 -15.91 -18.10 -3.96
CA PRO A 42 -15.08 -17.22 -3.15
C PRO A 42 -13.57 -17.39 -3.42
N SER A 43 -13.09 -18.62 -3.65
CA SER A 43 -11.70 -18.90 -4.00
C SER A 43 -11.26 -18.14 -5.27
N LEU A 44 -12.06 -18.22 -6.34
CA LEU A 44 -11.76 -17.53 -7.60
C LEU A 44 -11.72 -16.00 -7.44
N SER A 45 -12.66 -15.44 -6.66
CA SER A 45 -12.68 -14.00 -6.43
C SER A 45 -11.49 -13.52 -5.58
N ILE A 46 -11.08 -14.27 -4.55
CA ILE A 46 -9.85 -13.99 -3.80
C ILE A 46 -8.64 -14.00 -4.72
N LEU A 47 -8.47 -15.04 -5.53
CA LEU A 47 -7.32 -15.17 -6.43
C LEU A 47 -7.24 -14.01 -7.42
N ARG A 48 -8.38 -13.58 -7.99
CA ARG A 48 -8.45 -12.44 -8.89
C ARG A 48 -8.09 -11.12 -8.19
N HIS A 49 -8.64 -10.86 -7.01
CA HIS A 49 -8.33 -9.63 -6.27
C HIS A 49 -6.90 -9.59 -5.75
N MET A 50 -6.36 -10.75 -5.33
CA MET A 50 -4.96 -10.91 -5.00
C MET A 50 -4.06 -10.61 -6.20
N GLU A 51 -4.40 -11.08 -7.40
CA GLU A 51 -3.63 -10.75 -8.60
C GLU A 51 -3.63 -9.25 -8.91
N ASN A 52 -4.78 -8.58 -8.82
CA ASN A 52 -4.85 -7.12 -8.94
C ASN A 52 -3.98 -6.41 -7.90
N TYR A 53 -3.99 -6.90 -6.66
CA TYR A 53 -3.15 -6.37 -5.59
C TYR A 53 -1.66 -6.59 -5.88
N ARG A 54 -1.27 -7.76 -6.41
CA ARG A 54 0.11 -8.07 -6.81
C ARG A 54 0.61 -7.12 -7.90
N LEU A 55 -0.22 -6.90 -8.93
CA LEU A 55 0.11 -5.97 -10.02
C LEU A 55 0.27 -4.55 -9.48
N ALA A 56 -0.67 -4.06 -8.66
CA ALA A 56 -0.58 -2.73 -8.08
C ALA A 56 0.65 -2.57 -7.15
N SER A 57 1.00 -3.59 -6.36
CA SER A 57 2.22 -3.58 -5.55
C SER A 57 3.48 -3.59 -6.41
N HIS A 58 3.48 -4.33 -7.52
CA HIS A 58 4.60 -4.36 -8.45
C HIS A 58 4.84 -3.00 -9.11
N ASP A 59 3.78 -2.33 -9.59
CA ASP A 59 3.86 -1.00 -10.19
C ASP A 59 4.47 0.02 -9.23
N ILE A 60 4.10 -0.03 -7.94
CA ILE A 60 4.68 0.82 -6.90
C ILE A 60 6.16 0.53 -6.67
N VAL A 61 6.54 -0.75 -6.63
CA VAL A 61 7.95 -1.13 -6.43
C VAL A 61 8.80 -0.61 -7.60
N LEU A 62 8.32 -0.74 -8.84
CA LEU A 62 8.99 -0.19 -10.01
C LEU A 62 9.10 1.34 -9.93
N ALA A 63 7.99 2.02 -9.67
CA ALA A 63 7.97 3.48 -9.57
C ALA A 63 8.89 4.02 -8.46
N MET A 64 8.91 3.37 -7.29
CA MET A 64 9.81 3.72 -6.18
C MET A 64 11.28 3.45 -6.53
N SER A 65 11.57 2.43 -7.34
CA SER A 65 12.92 2.13 -7.80
C SER A 65 13.42 3.16 -8.81
N GLU A 66 12.55 3.63 -9.71
CA GLU A 66 12.86 4.73 -10.65
C GLU A 66 13.08 6.06 -9.93
N VAL A 67 12.28 6.37 -8.90
CA VAL A 67 12.53 7.52 -8.02
C VAL A 67 13.89 7.43 -7.34
N GLY A 68 14.38 6.23 -7.06
CA GLY A 68 15.59 5.96 -6.30
C GLY A 68 15.26 5.52 -4.87
N LEU A 69 15.77 4.33 -4.49
CA LEU A 69 15.58 3.79 -3.15
C LEU A 69 16.50 4.49 -2.14
N THR A 70 17.67 4.92 -2.60
CA THR A 70 18.62 5.75 -1.84
C THR A 70 18.68 7.19 -2.37
N GLU A 71 19.42 8.06 -1.69
CA GLU A 71 19.58 9.47 -2.06
C GLU A 71 20.43 9.70 -3.32
N ASN A 72 21.15 8.68 -3.80
CA ASN A 72 22.07 8.79 -4.94
C ASN A 72 21.61 7.95 -6.15
N GLU A 73 20.39 7.40 -6.10
CA GLU A 73 19.83 6.54 -7.14
C GLU A 73 18.69 7.24 -7.87
N GLY A 74 18.44 6.82 -9.12
CA GLY A 74 17.29 7.24 -9.92
C GLY A 74 17.14 8.76 -10.01
N LEU A 75 15.89 9.21 -10.06
CA LEU A 75 15.55 10.63 -10.15
C LEU A 75 16.09 11.46 -8.96
N ARG A 76 16.24 10.86 -7.77
CA ARG A 76 16.87 11.53 -6.61
C ARG A 76 18.35 11.82 -6.83
N GLY A 77 19.08 10.86 -7.38
CA GLY A 77 20.49 11.02 -7.72
C GLY A 77 20.70 12.06 -8.82
N GLU A 78 19.87 12.03 -9.86
CA GLU A 78 19.86 13.00 -10.96
C GLU A 78 19.60 14.42 -10.44
N LEU A 79 18.56 14.60 -9.62
CA LEU A 79 18.26 15.88 -8.96
C LEU A 79 19.45 16.37 -8.13
N ARG A 80 20.05 15.48 -7.32
CA ARG A 80 21.19 15.85 -6.48
C ARG A 80 22.38 16.33 -7.30
N ALA A 81 22.70 15.64 -8.40
CA ALA A 81 23.78 16.04 -9.30
C ALA A 81 23.50 17.38 -9.97
N ALA A 82 22.27 17.60 -10.44
CA ALA A 82 21.87 18.87 -11.05
C ALA A 82 21.98 20.05 -10.06
N ILE A 83 21.54 19.84 -8.82
CA ILE A 83 21.70 20.83 -7.74
C ILE A 83 23.17 21.14 -7.48
N GLN A 84 24.02 20.12 -7.33
CA GLN A 84 25.44 20.33 -7.05
C GLN A 84 26.13 21.13 -8.16
N ASN A 85 25.82 20.83 -9.42
CA ASN A 85 26.37 21.57 -10.56
C ASN A 85 25.88 23.03 -10.57
N ALA A 86 24.59 23.26 -10.30
CA ALA A 86 24.03 24.61 -10.23
C ALA A 86 24.59 25.41 -9.05
N GLU A 87 24.70 24.81 -7.85
CA GLU A 87 25.29 25.45 -6.67
C GLU A 87 26.77 25.81 -6.91
N GLN A 88 27.55 24.88 -7.47
CA GLN A 88 28.96 25.10 -7.77
C GLN A 88 29.17 26.24 -8.77
N ALA A 89 28.30 26.34 -9.78
CA ALA A 89 28.37 27.39 -10.79
C ALA A 89 27.99 28.79 -10.26
N LEU A 90 27.36 28.85 -9.08
CA LEU A 90 26.97 30.09 -8.40
C LEU A 90 27.91 30.47 -7.25
N GLU A 91 28.97 29.68 -7.00
CA GLU A 91 29.95 30.00 -5.97
C GLU A 91 30.59 31.38 -6.21
N GLY A 92 30.70 32.18 -5.15
CA GLY A 92 31.20 33.56 -5.23
C GLY A 92 30.14 34.61 -5.58
N HIS A 93 28.88 34.21 -5.85
CA HIS A 93 27.76 35.11 -6.10
C HIS A 93 26.71 35.00 -4.99
N ASP A 94 26.95 35.67 -3.86
CA ASP A 94 26.14 35.54 -2.63
C ASP A 94 24.63 35.75 -2.85
N GLU A 95 24.24 36.74 -3.65
CA GLU A 95 22.83 37.02 -3.96
C GLU A 95 22.16 35.87 -4.71
N LEU A 96 22.85 35.28 -5.69
CA LEU A 96 22.37 34.12 -6.45
C LEU A 96 22.37 32.85 -5.59
N LEU A 97 23.33 32.72 -4.67
CA LEU A 97 23.40 31.63 -3.71
C LEU A 97 22.18 31.63 -2.77
N ILE A 98 21.73 32.81 -2.32
CA ILE A 98 20.51 32.95 -1.51
C ILE A 98 19.27 32.47 -2.29
N LEU A 99 19.19 32.78 -3.58
CA LEU A 99 18.07 32.38 -4.44
C LEU A 99 18.03 30.86 -4.67
N ILE A 100 19.17 30.22 -4.96
CA ILE A 100 19.20 28.75 -5.09
C ILE A 100 18.90 28.05 -3.77
N LEU A 101 19.36 28.58 -2.63
CA LEU A 101 19.00 28.05 -1.31
C LEU A 101 17.49 28.19 -1.00
N THR A 102 16.84 29.22 -1.54
CA THR A 102 15.38 29.37 -1.47
C THR A 102 14.67 28.30 -2.30
N CYS A 103 15.16 28.01 -3.52
CA CYS A 103 14.66 26.88 -4.33
C CYS A 103 14.78 25.56 -3.55
N ARG A 104 15.96 25.30 -2.96
CA ARG A 104 16.21 24.08 -2.17
C ARG A 104 15.32 23.95 -0.94
N ARG A 105 14.91 25.07 -0.33
CA ARG A 105 13.96 25.05 0.78
C ARG A 105 12.60 24.54 0.32
N HIS A 106 12.08 25.06 -0.80
CA HIS A 106 10.80 24.64 -1.35
C HIS A 106 10.84 23.19 -1.83
N GLU A 107 11.92 22.76 -2.51
CA GLU A 107 12.15 21.35 -2.87
C GLU A 107 12.07 20.45 -1.63
N LYS A 108 12.83 20.77 -0.58
CA LYS A 108 12.86 19.96 0.66
C LYS A 108 11.52 19.92 1.36
N ASP A 109 10.79 21.04 1.39
CA ASP A 109 9.45 21.08 1.95
C ASP A 109 8.49 20.19 1.16
N PHE A 110 8.56 20.18 -0.18
CA PHE A 110 7.80 19.24 -1.01
C PHE A 110 8.16 17.79 -0.67
N LEU A 111 9.44 17.43 -0.65
CA LEU A 111 9.89 16.06 -0.39
C LEU A 111 9.54 15.56 1.02
N LEU A 112 9.37 16.46 1.98
CA LEU A 112 8.99 16.12 3.36
C LEU A 112 7.46 16.01 3.53
N ARG A 113 6.69 16.86 2.82
CA ARG A 113 5.26 17.05 3.07
C ARG A 113 4.36 16.48 1.97
N ASN A 114 4.90 16.19 0.80
CA ASN A 114 4.17 15.79 -0.41
C ASN A 114 3.03 16.76 -0.75
N ASP A 115 3.26 18.07 -0.62
CA ASP A 115 2.24 19.10 -0.88
C ASP A 115 2.62 19.92 -2.11
N ALA A 116 1.76 19.87 -3.13
CA ALA A 116 1.94 20.53 -4.42
C ALA A 116 2.10 22.06 -4.31
N ILE A 117 1.68 22.69 -3.20
CA ILE A 117 1.95 24.13 -2.98
C ILE A 117 3.45 24.46 -3.06
N TYR A 118 4.30 23.53 -2.63
CA TYR A 118 5.76 23.72 -2.63
C TYR A 118 6.37 23.59 -4.02
N VAL A 119 5.73 22.85 -4.93
CA VAL A 119 6.10 22.82 -6.36
C VAL A 119 5.90 24.21 -6.97
N SER A 120 4.72 24.79 -6.79
CA SER A 120 4.44 26.16 -7.28
C SER A 120 5.36 27.22 -6.67
N ARG A 121 5.79 27.05 -5.41
CA ARG A 121 6.75 27.95 -4.77
C ARG A 121 8.17 27.75 -5.31
N PHE A 122 8.57 26.50 -5.54
CA PHE A 122 9.82 26.15 -6.18
C PHE A 122 9.92 26.81 -7.57
N GLU A 123 8.89 26.62 -8.41
CA GLU A 123 8.83 27.18 -9.76
C GLU A 123 9.01 28.71 -9.76
N ARG A 124 8.36 29.40 -8.83
CA ARG A 124 8.52 30.85 -8.68
C ARG A 124 9.95 31.25 -8.29
N SER A 125 10.54 30.56 -7.31
CA SER A 125 11.93 30.83 -6.91
C SER A 125 12.94 30.47 -8.01
N ALA A 126 12.66 29.45 -8.81
CA ALA A 126 13.48 29.07 -9.96
C ALA A 126 13.41 30.13 -11.07
N ASP A 127 12.23 30.68 -11.33
CA ASP A 127 12.07 31.80 -12.27
C ASP A 127 12.80 33.07 -11.78
N GLU A 128 12.74 33.38 -10.48
CA GLU A 128 13.48 34.49 -9.87
C GLU A 128 15.00 34.30 -9.99
N LEU A 129 15.50 33.11 -9.67
CA LEU A 129 16.92 32.75 -9.82
C LEU A 129 17.36 32.88 -11.28
N LEU A 130 16.57 32.35 -12.22
CA LEU A 130 16.91 32.39 -13.63
C LEU A 130 16.97 33.82 -14.16
N ARG A 131 16.03 34.70 -13.77
CA ARG A 131 16.09 36.12 -14.15
C ARG A 131 17.35 36.80 -13.59
N ALA A 132 17.66 36.58 -12.32
CA ALA A 132 18.84 37.16 -11.70
C ALA A 132 20.14 36.69 -12.37
N VAL A 133 20.23 35.41 -12.76
CA VAL A 133 21.38 34.89 -13.51
C VAL A 133 21.48 35.53 -14.90
N LEU A 134 20.37 35.71 -15.60
CA LEU A 134 20.36 36.34 -16.94
C LEU A 134 20.74 37.82 -16.91
N GLU A 135 20.51 38.51 -15.78
CA GLU A 135 20.92 39.90 -15.56
C GLU A 135 22.36 40.03 -15.05
N SER A 136 23.01 38.92 -14.72
CA SER A 136 24.40 38.87 -14.22
C SER A 136 25.42 38.54 -15.31
N ASP A 137 26.70 38.71 -14.99
CA ASP A 137 27.82 38.36 -15.87
C ASP A 137 27.91 36.84 -16.17
N LEU A 138 27.20 36.00 -15.41
CA LEU A 138 27.14 34.55 -15.60
C LEU A 138 26.27 34.12 -16.79
N ALA A 139 25.50 35.04 -17.38
CA ALA A 139 24.62 34.73 -18.51
C ALA A 139 25.40 34.26 -19.75
N ALA A 140 26.65 34.70 -19.95
CA ALA A 140 27.42 34.54 -21.19
C ALA A 140 28.60 33.53 -21.13
N GLY A 141 28.73 32.75 -20.06
CA GLY A 141 29.93 31.91 -19.83
C GLY A 141 29.93 30.50 -20.46
N GLY A 142 31.10 30.06 -20.93
CA GLY A 142 31.58 28.65 -20.92
C GLY A 142 30.87 27.58 -21.77
N GLN A 143 31.24 26.31 -21.54
CA GLN A 143 30.68 25.12 -22.21
C GLN A 143 29.34 24.65 -21.60
N PHE A 144 29.06 25.01 -20.35
CA PHE A 144 27.73 24.96 -19.72
C PHE A 144 27.39 26.36 -19.24
N ARG A 145 26.30 26.95 -19.75
CA ARG A 145 25.86 28.25 -19.28
C ARG A 145 25.12 28.03 -17.96
N VAL A 146 25.32 28.93 -16.99
CA VAL A 146 24.63 28.86 -15.69
C VAL A 146 23.10 28.74 -15.84
N PRO A 147 22.44 29.45 -16.78
CA PRO A 147 21.03 29.21 -17.11
C PRO A 147 20.71 27.74 -17.43
N ASP A 148 21.55 27.05 -18.22
CA ASP A 148 21.32 25.66 -18.61
C ASP A 148 21.37 24.71 -17.40
N LEU A 149 22.26 24.99 -16.43
CA LEU A 149 22.34 24.24 -15.18
C LEU A 149 21.11 24.44 -14.30
N ILE A 150 20.56 25.66 -14.26
CA ILE A 150 19.31 25.94 -13.55
C ILE A 150 18.12 25.27 -14.23
N PHE A 151 18.09 25.25 -15.57
CA PHE A 151 17.06 24.50 -16.30
C PHE A 151 17.15 23.00 -16.03
N ALA A 152 18.35 22.42 -16.04
CA ALA A 152 18.55 21.01 -15.71
C ALA A 152 18.10 20.69 -14.27
N TYR A 153 18.37 21.58 -13.30
CA TYR A 153 17.85 21.45 -11.94
C TYR A 153 16.32 21.47 -11.90
N ARG A 154 15.69 22.44 -12.58
CA ARG A 154 14.22 22.55 -12.66
C ARG A 154 13.60 21.30 -13.29
N GLU A 155 14.16 20.80 -14.39
CA GLU A 155 13.69 19.60 -15.08
C GLU A 155 13.84 18.34 -14.24
N ALA A 156 14.98 18.18 -13.55
CA ALA A 156 15.19 17.05 -12.65
C ALA A 156 14.21 17.06 -11.46
N PHE A 157 13.91 18.24 -10.91
CA PHE A 157 12.91 18.36 -9.86
C PHE A 157 11.50 18.06 -10.39
N GLY A 158 11.13 18.60 -11.56
CA GLY A 158 9.85 18.32 -12.22
C GLY A 158 9.64 16.83 -12.48
N SER A 159 10.65 16.14 -13.04
CA SER A 159 10.60 14.70 -13.29
C SER A 159 10.38 13.90 -11.99
N LEU A 160 11.03 14.31 -10.90
CA LEU A 160 10.83 13.70 -9.58
C LEU A 160 9.42 13.97 -9.03
N VAL A 161 8.91 15.19 -9.18
CA VAL A 161 7.55 15.58 -8.77
C VAL A 161 6.51 14.75 -9.51
N ASP A 162 6.58 14.71 -10.84
CA ASP A 162 5.65 13.95 -11.69
C ASP A 162 5.58 12.49 -11.28
N ARG A 163 6.75 11.88 -11.03
CA ARG A 163 6.80 10.48 -10.61
C ARG A 163 6.24 10.26 -9.19
N LEU A 164 6.42 11.21 -8.28
CA LEU A 164 5.85 11.14 -6.93
C LEU A 164 4.32 11.35 -6.94
N GLU A 165 3.81 12.20 -7.84
CA GLU A 165 2.37 12.38 -8.06
C GLU A 165 1.73 11.11 -8.64
N ASP A 166 2.38 10.46 -9.62
CA ASP A 166 1.97 9.16 -10.17
C ASP A 166 1.86 8.09 -9.08
N ILE A 167 2.87 8.02 -8.20
CA ILE A 167 2.87 7.11 -7.05
C ILE A 167 1.71 7.45 -6.10
N GLY A 168 1.39 8.73 -5.94
CA GLY A 168 0.39 9.26 -5.03
C GLY A 168 1.02 9.99 -3.86
N LEU A 169 0.66 11.26 -3.71
CA LEU A 169 1.12 12.14 -2.61
C LEU A 169 0.49 11.77 -1.26
N ASP A 170 -0.65 11.07 -1.29
CA ASP A 170 -1.37 10.57 -0.12
C ASP A 170 -1.75 9.08 -0.28
N GLU A 171 -2.39 8.50 0.75
CA GLU A 171 -2.72 7.07 0.76
C GLU A 171 -3.85 6.67 -0.20
N ASN A 172 -4.58 7.62 -0.76
CA ASN A 172 -5.76 7.42 -1.60
C ASN A 172 -5.56 7.88 -3.06
N SER A 173 -4.44 8.54 -3.37
CA SER A 173 -4.11 9.00 -4.73
C SER A 173 -3.11 8.06 -5.44
N GLY A 174 -3.02 8.21 -6.76
CA GLY A 174 -2.03 7.53 -7.59
C GLY A 174 -2.05 6.00 -7.49
N LEU A 175 -0.86 5.40 -7.64
CA LEU A 175 -0.66 3.96 -7.47
C LEU A 175 -0.98 3.48 -6.04
N ARG A 176 -0.71 4.28 -5.00
CA ARG A 176 -1.04 3.97 -3.60
C ARG A 176 -2.54 3.73 -3.42
N GLY A 177 -3.38 4.60 -3.95
CA GLY A 177 -4.84 4.47 -3.91
C GLY A 177 -5.33 3.23 -4.65
N LYS A 178 -4.78 2.94 -5.84
CA LYS A 178 -5.10 1.72 -6.60
C LYS A 178 -4.77 0.46 -5.81
N MET A 179 -3.57 0.40 -5.23
CA MET A 179 -3.15 -0.73 -4.40
C MET A 179 -4.03 -0.88 -3.15
N ARG A 180 -4.34 0.22 -2.47
CA ARG A 180 -5.25 0.24 -1.31
C ARG A 180 -6.63 -0.28 -1.66
N SER A 181 -7.18 0.10 -2.81
CA SER A 181 -8.47 -0.40 -3.29
C SER A 181 -8.43 -1.91 -3.56
N ALA A 182 -7.37 -2.40 -4.21
CA ALA A 182 -7.20 -3.82 -4.52
C ALA A 182 -7.13 -4.70 -3.25
N ILE A 183 -6.43 -4.24 -2.21
CA ILE A 183 -6.38 -4.98 -0.94
C ILE A 183 -7.73 -4.97 -0.21
N HIS A 184 -8.44 -3.84 -0.17
CA HIS A 184 -9.76 -3.75 0.45
C HIS A 184 -10.77 -4.70 -0.20
N GLN A 185 -10.73 -4.83 -1.53
CA GLN A 185 -11.57 -5.80 -2.24
C GLN A 185 -11.27 -7.23 -1.81
N THR A 186 -10.00 -7.58 -1.64
CA THR A 186 -9.58 -8.90 -1.16
C THR A 186 -10.05 -9.14 0.27
N GLU A 187 -9.83 -8.16 1.17
CA GLU A 187 -10.24 -8.24 2.58
C GLU A 187 -11.76 -8.41 2.71
N SER A 188 -12.56 -7.68 1.92
CA SER A 188 -14.02 -7.79 1.94
C SER A 188 -14.53 -9.18 1.54
N VAL A 189 -13.90 -9.82 0.55
CA VAL A 189 -14.27 -11.19 0.16
C VAL A 189 -13.93 -12.19 1.27
N ILE A 190 -12.74 -12.06 1.87
CA ILE A 190 -12.30 -12.92 2.98
C ILE A 190 -13.20 -12.75 4.20
N GLU A 191 -13.60 -11.51 4.52
CA GLU A 191 -14.51 -11.21 5.63
C GLU A 191 -15.90 -11.82 5.42
N LYS A 192 -16.44 -11.72 4.20
CA LYS A 192 -17.71 -12.38 3.84
C LYS A 192 -17.63 -13.90 3.94
N MET A 193 -16.49 -14.50 3.61
CA MET A 193 -16.29 -15.95 3.80
C MET A 193 -16.26 -16.34 5.27
N HIS A 194 -15.56 -15.58 6.11
CA HIS A 194 -15.52 -15.83 7.54
C HIS A 194 -16.92 -15.75 8.17
N SER A 195 -17.70 -14.71 7.82
CA SER A 195 -19.06 -14.58 8.37
C SER A 195 -20.00 -15.71 7.94
N HIS A 196 -19.90 -16.22 6.71
CA HIS A 196 -20.68 -17.39 6.29
C HIS A 196 -20.23 -18.66 7.02
N ALA A 197 -18.92 -18.87 7.20
CA ALA A 197 -18.41 -20.04 7.92
C ALA A 197 -18.81 -20.05 9.40
N ASP A 198 -18.91 -18.88 10.04
CA ASP A 198 -19.36 -18.77 11.44
C ASP A 198 -20.88 -19.01 11.56
N VAL A 199 -21.67 -18.50 10.61
CA VAL A 199 -23.13 -18.76 10.55
C VAL A 199 -23.42 -20.25 10.31
N ASP A 200 -22.68 -20.89 9.39
CA ASP A 200 -22.83 -22.33 9.12
C ASP A 200 -22.49 -23.17 10.36
N ARG A 201 -21.45 -22.81 11.11
CA ARG A 201 -21.11 -23.47 12.37
C ARG A 201 -22.19 -23.30 13.42
N GLU A 202 -22.76 -22.11 13.58
CA GLU A 202 -23.86 -21.88 14.52
C GLU A 202 -25.13 -22.65 14.14
N CYS A 203 -25.41 -22.77 12.85
CA CYS A 203 -26.54 -23.55 12.33
C CYS A 203 -26.36 -25.05 12.60
N VAL A 204 -25.21 -25.62 12.23
CA VAL A 204 -24.87 -27.04 12.48
C VAL A 204 -24.87 -27.35 13.98
N PHE A 205 -24.36 -26.44 14.81
CA PHE A 205 -24.37 -26.61 16.25
C PHE A 205 -25.80 -26.62 16.81
N ARG A 206 -26.66 -25.70 16.36
CA ARG A 206 -28.08 -25.65 16.76
C ARG A 206 -28.86 -26.89 16.33
N ASP A 207 -28.65 -27.36 15.10
CA ASP A 207 -29.28 -28.57 14.59
C ASP A 207 -28.82 -29.82 15.36
N SER A 208 -27.53 -29.89 15.72
CA SER A 208 -27.01 -30.99 16.55
C SER A 208 -27.64 -31.03 17.94
N ILE A 209 -27.88 -29.86 18.57
CA ILE A 209 -28.58 -29.76 19.86
C ILE A 209 -30.03 -30.22 19.75
N ASN A 210 -30.74 -29.81 18.69
CA ASN A 210 -32.13 -30.20 18.48
C ASN A 210 -32.26 -31.72 18.26
N VAL A 211 -31.37 -32.32 17.47
CA VAL A 211 -31.33 -33.79 17.28
C VAL A 211 -31.06 -34.50 18.61
N ALA A 212 -30.07 -34.05 19.39
CA ALA A 212 -29.77 -34.63 20.70
C ALA A 212 -30.95 -34.51 21.69
N ALA A 213 -31.63 -33.36 21.71
CA ALA A 213 -32.80 -33.12 22.55
C ALA A 213 -33.98 -34.03 22.17
N THR A 214 -34.22 -34.23 20.86
CA THR A 214 -35.29 -35.14 20.39
C THR A 214 -35.02 -36.59 20.76
N LEU A 215 -33.78 -37.08 20.65
CA LEU A 215 -33.38 -38.42 21.07
C LEU A 215 -33.53 -38.59 22.60
N ALA A 216 -33.10 -37.61 23.39
CA ALA A 216 -33.26 -37.64 24.85
C ALA A 216 -34.74 -37.72 25.26
N ALA A 217 -35.61 -36.94 24.62
CA ALA A 217 -37.05 -36.98 24.87
C ALA A 217 -37.66 -38.36 24.55
N LEU A 218 -37.26 -38.99 23.44
CA LEU A 218 -37.71 -40.34 23.08
C LEU A 218 -37.28 -41.40 24.11
N ILE A 219 -36.06 -41.30 24.64
CA ILE A 219 -35.56 -42.22 25.68
C ILE A 219 -36.36 -42.06 26.98
N VAL A 220 -36.67 -40.83 27.39
CA VAL A 220 -37.49 -40.57 28.58
C VAL A 220 -38.91 -41.14 28.40
N ILE A 221 -39.51 -40.98 27.23
CA ILE A 221 -40.83 -41.54 26.92
C ILE A 221 -40.79 -43.07 26.95
N ALA A 222 -39.79 -43.69 26.31
CA ALA A 222 -39.65 -45.15 26.26
C ALA A 222 -39.44 -45.75 27.66
N THR A 223 -38.58 -45.14 28.48
CA THR A 223 -38.34 -45.58 29.86
C THR A 223 -39.59 -45.41 30.74
N GLY A 224 -40.34 -44.32 30.58
CA GLY A 224 -41.62 -44.12 31.27
C GLY A 224 -42.69 -45.15 30.89
N LEU A 225 -42.79 -45.51 29.61
CA LEU A 225 -43.70 -46.55 29.14
C LEU A 225 -43.32 -47.94 29.69
N LEU A 226 -42.03 -48.28 29.73
CA LEU A 226 -41.53 -49.51 30.33
C LEU A 226 -41.86 -49.58 31.82
N PHE A 227 -41.62 -48.50 32.57
CA PHE A 227 -41.94 -48.44 33.99
C PHE A 227 -43.44 -48.63 34.25
N LYS A 228 -44.29 -48.00 33.42
CA LYS A 228 -45.75 -48.16 33.49
C LYS A 228 -46.18 -49.60 33.17
N ALA A 229 -45.57 -50.24 32.17
CA ALA A 229 -45.86 -51.62 31.80
C ALA A 229 -45.48 -52.61 32.92
N VAL A 230 -44.30 -52.45 33.52
CA VAL A 230 -43.84 -53.26 34.66
C VAL A 230 -44.77 -53.10 35.86
N LYS A 231 -45.17 -51.87 36.20
CA LYS A 231 -46.12 -51.62 37.30
C LYS A 231 -47.49 -52.26 37.06
N ASN A 232 -47.96 -52.25 35.81
CA ASN A 232 -49.25 -52.85 35.46
C ASN A 232 -49.21 -54.39 35.51
N ASP A 233 -48.10 -55.01 35.11
CA ASP A 233 -47.90 -56.47 35.21
C ASP A 233 -47.78 -56.91 36.69
N THR A 234 -47.13 -56.11 37.55
CA THR A 234 -47.11 -56.38 39.00
C THR A 234 -48.48 -56.23 39.67
N ALA A 235 -49.37 -55.38 39.14
CA ALA A 235 -50.72 -55.18 39.67
C ALA A 235 -51.71 -56.27 39.23
N LEU A 236 -51.41 -57.01 38.15
CA LEU A 236 -52.22 -58.13 37.65
C LEU A 236 -51.83 -59.47 38.30
N ARG A 237 -50.68 -59.54 38.98
CA ARG A 237 -50.15 -60.75 39.64
C ARG A 237 -50.30 -60.77 41.17
N GLY A 238 -50.90 -59.74 41.76
CA GLY A 238 -51.26 -59.67 43.18
C GLY A 238 -52.76 -59.80 43.36
#